data_AF-U7A3G0-F1
#
_entry.id   AF-U7A3G0-F1
#
_cell.length_a   1.000
_cell.length_b   1.000
_cell.length_c   1.000
_cell.angle_alpha   90.00
_cell.angle_beta   90.00
_cell.angle_gamma   90.00
#
_symmetry.space_group_name_H-M   'P 1'
#
loop_
_entity.id
_entity.type
_entity.pdbx_description
1 polymer ?
#
loop_
_entity_poly.entity_id
_entity_poly.type
_entity_poly.pdbx_seq_one_letter_code
_entity_poly.pdbx_strand_id
1 'polypeptide(L)'
;MSRYSIDFNFISEREGGARTKGYVPAIAHSKSGVTIATGFDLGQRKLADLQALKLPADLVRRLSPYLFLTTVDAQAALDENPLTISPDEARLIDEAFKAPFIEQLAKKYAAASGRDFAQLPAPAQTVIASVAFQYGDLASRTPNFWRQVIACDWAQAVANLRNFGDIYKSRRGKEADLLSSQLKP
;
A
#
# COMPACT_ATOMS: atom_id res chain seq x y z
N MET A 1 -11.53 -9.52 8.14
CA MET A 1 -10.09 -9.47 7.86
C MET A 1 -9.86 -9.82 6.41
N SER A 2 -8.85 -9.23 5.77
CA SER A 2 -8.45 -9.59 4.41
C SER A 2 -8.10 -11.07 4.31
N ARG A 3 -8.39 -11.72 3.18
CA ARG A 3 -7.98 -13.11 2.92
C ARG A 3 -6.49 -13.24 2.57
N TYR A 4 -5.81 -12.11 2.37
CA TYR A 4 -4.40 -12.04 2.03
C TYR A 4 -3.54 -11.84 3.27
N SER A 5 -2.37 -12.46 3.28
CA SER A 5 -1.35 -12.31 4.33
C SER A 5 -0.27 -11.35 3.87
N ILE A 6 -0.66 -10.11 3.55
CA ILE A 6 0.24 -9.04 3.13
C ILE A 6 0.65 -8.21 4.35
N ASP A 7 1.94 -8.04 4.55
CA ASP A 7 2.47 -7.12 5.55
C ASP A 7 2.43 -5.69 5.02
N PHE A 8 1.36 -4.97 5.33
CA PHE A 8 1.20 -3.56 4.95
C PHE A 8 2.13 -2.62 5.72
N ASN A 9 2.64 -3.02 6.89
CA ASN A 9 3.63 -2.22 7.60
C ASN A 9 4.96 -2.22 6.84
N PHE A 10 5.38 -3.40 6.35
CA PHE A 10 6.55 -3.51 5.49
C PHE A 10 6.46 -2.59 4.27
N ILE A 11 5.30 -2.53 3.62
CA ILE A 11 5.05 -1.67 2.44
C ILE A 11 5.05 -0.19 2.86
N SER A 12 4.36 0.13 3.96
CA SER A 12 4.26 1.49 4.50
C SER A 12 5.63 2.11 4.78
N GLU A 13 6.54 1.38 5.40
CA GLU A 13 7.91 1.85 5.66
C GLU A 13 8.68 2.25 4.38
N ARG A 14 8.31 1.70 3.22
CA ARG A 14 8.93 2.04 1.93
C ARG A 14 8.25 3.23 1.25
N GLU A 15 7.07 3.62 1.71
CA GLU A 15 6.28 4.77 1.26
C GLU A 15 6.46 6.01 2.17
N GLY A 16 7.35 5.92 3.18
CA GLY A 16 7.63 7.00 4.13
C GLY A 16 7.06 6.78 5.54
N GLY A 17 6.44 5.62 5.76
CA GLY A 17 5.85 5.21 7.03
C GLY A 17 4.46 5.81 7.28
N ALA A 18 3.67 5.10 8.07
CA ALA A 18 2.34 5.57 8.45
C ALA A 18 2.45 6.77 9.41
N ARG A 19 1.72 7.84 9.09
CA ARG A 19 1.59 9.02 9.95
C ARG A 19 0.27 8.98 10.69
N THR A 20 0.36 8.89 12.01
CA THR A 20 -0.80 8.82 12.91
C THR A 20 -1.37 10.19 13.27
N LYS A 21 -0.62 11.26 13.02
CA LYS A 21 -1.09 12.65 13.15
C LYS A 21 -1.40 13.19 11.76
N GLY A 22 -2.58 13.79 11.60
CA GLY A 22 -2.96 14.49 10.38
C GLY A 22 -1.97 15.60 10.04
N TYR A 23 -1.71 15.78 8.76
CA TYR A 23 -0.87 16.86 8.24
C TYR A 23 -1.30 17.22 6.81
N VAL A 24 -0.97 18.41 6.35
CA VAL A 24 -1.22 18.82 4.96
C VAL A 24 0.11 18.90 4.20
N PRO A 25 0.37 18.02 3.23
CA PRO A 25 1.65 18.03 2.50
C PRO A 25 1.75 19.20 1.53
N ALA A 26 2.87 19.92 1.57
CA ALA A 26 3.28 20.91 0.57
C ALA A 26 2.18 21.94 0.19
N ILE A 27 1.60 22.61 1.19
CA ILE A 27 0.47 23.55 1.05
C ILE A 27 0.67 24.58 -0.08
N ALA A 28 1.91 25.03 -0.33
CA ALA A 28 2.21 26.03 -1.36
C ALA A 28 2.24 25.48 -2.80
N HIS A 29 2.33 24.15 -2.98
CA HIS A 29 2.62 23.54 -4.29
C HIS A 29 1.75 22.33 -4.61
N SER A 30 0.89 21.89 -3.68
CA SER A 30 0.00 20.75 -3.85
C SER A 30 -1.47 21.18 -3.75
N LYS A 31 -2.37 20.34 -4.26
CA LYS A 31 -3.82 20.43 -4.00
C LYS A 31 -4.24 19.39 -2.94
N SER A 32 -3.33 19.02 -2.06
CA SER A 32 -3.59 17.98 -1.06
C SER A 32 -4.43 18.49 0.09
N GLY A 33 -5.19 17.58 0.70
CA GLY A 33 -5.89 17.82 1.95
C GLY A 33 -5.16 17.25 3.15
N VAL A 34 -5.88 17.11 4.25
CA VAL A 34 -5.38 16.41 5.45
C VAL A 34 -5.06 14.97 5.06
N THR A 35 -3.82 14.58 5.29
CA THR A 35 -3.26 13.28 4.96
C THR A 35 -2.90 12.54 6.25
N ILE A 36 -3.16 11.24 6.29
CA ILE A 36 -2.89 10.32 7.41
C ILE A 36 -2.47 8.94 6.89
N ALA A 37 -2.15 8.02 7.81
CA ALA A 37 -1.71 6.67 7.49
C ALA A 37 -0.56 6.71 6.47
N THR A 38 -0.57 5.84 5.47
CA THR A 38 0.46 5.85 4.42
C THR A 38 -0.01 6.66 3.21
N GLY A 39 -0.04 7.99 3.37
CA GLY A 39 -0.40 8.91 2.29
C GLY A 39 -1.88 8.93 1.93
N PHE A 40 -2.77 8.57 2.86
CA PHE A 40 -4.21 8.62 2.66
C PHE A 40 -4.72 10.07 2.76
N ASP A 41 -4.83 10.74 1.61
CA ASP A 41 -5.31 12.12 1.47
C ASP A 41 -6.84 12.18 1.52
N LEU A 42 -7.39 12.80 2.57
CA LEU A 42 -8.83 12.98 2.79
C LEU A 42 -9.42 14.07 1.87
N GLY A 43 -8.62 15.04 1.43
CA GLY A 43 -9.07 16.12 0.55
C GLY A 43 -9.45 15.65 -0.84
N GLN A 44 -8.97 14.47 -1.25
CA GLN A 44 -9.28 13.83 -2.53
C GLN A 44 -10.42 12.80 -2.42
N ARG A 45 -11.17 12.80 -1.32
CA ARG A 45 -12.17 11.77 -1.00
C ARG A 45 -13.54 12.36 -0.71
N LYS A 46 -14.56 11.59 -1.08
CA LYS A 46 -15.96 11.81 -0.72
C LYS A 46 -16.36 10.91 0.44
N LEU A 47 -17.48 11.23 1.09
CA LEU A 47 -18.04 10.38 2.14
C LEU A 47 -18.33 8.96 1.65
N ALA A 48 -18.81 8.83 0.41
CA ALA A 48 -19.05 7.53 -0.22
C ALA A 48 -17.76 6.68 -0.35
N ASP A 49 -16.61 7.31 -0.66
CA ASP A 49 -15.32 6.61 -0.73
C ASP A 49 -14.93 6.08 0.66
N LEU A 50 -15.11 6.90 1.70
CA LEU A 50 -14.78 6.55 3.08
C LEU A 50 -15.71 5.44 3.60
N GLN A 51 -17.00 5.49 3.27
CA GLN A 51 -17.96 4.44 3.62
C GLN A 51 -17.67 3.11 2.91
N ALA A 52 -17.19 3.16 1.66
CA ALA A 52 -16.80 1.97 0.91
C ALA A 52 -15.63 1.21 1.56
N LEU A 53 -14.79 1.89 2.34
CA LEU A 53 -13.70 1.27 3.11
C LEU A 53 -14.19 0.40 4.28
N LYS A 54 -15.46 0.53 4.69
CA LYS A 54 -16.06 -0.23 5.81
C LYS A 54 -15.24 -0.14 7.10
N LEU A 55 -14.68 1.04 7.36
CA LEU A 55 -13.93 1.35 8.58
C LEU A 55 -14.87 1.45 9.80
N PRO A 56 -14.34 1.33 11.03
CA PRO A 56 -15.12 1.55 12.24
C PRO A 56 -15.84 2.91 12.22
N ALA A 57 -17.10 2.94 12.68
CA ALA A 57 -17.95 4.13 12.59
C ALA A 57 -17.34 5.35 13.29
N ASP A 58 -16.66 5.16 14.43
CA ASP A 58 -15.98 6.25 15.13
C ASP A 58 -14.83 6.84 14.29
N LEU A 59 -14.03 5.98 13.65
CA LEU A 59 -12.96 6.42 12.76
C LEU A 59 -13.54 7.21 11.58
N VAL A 60 -14.59 6.69 10.92
CA VAL A 60 -15.27 7.41 9.83
C VAL A 60 -15.76 8.79 10.28
N ARG A 61 -16.39 8.87 11.46
CA ARG A 61 -16.86 10.13 12.05
C ARG A 61 -15.72 11.12 12.27
N ARG A 62 -14.57 10.65 12.77
CA ARG A 62 -13.39 11.51 12.98
C ARG A 62 -12.72 11.96 11.68
N LEU A 63 -12.77 11.15 10.62
CA LEU A 63 -12.17 11.49 9.33
C LEU A 63 -13.06 12.40 8.45
N SER A 64 -14.38 12.33 8.64
CA SER A 64 -15.35 13.01 7.76
C SER A 64 -15.20 14.54 7.66
N PRO A 65 -14.84 15.28 8.74
CA PRO A 65 -14.69 16.74 8.66
C PRO A 65 -13.62 17.23 7.69
N TYR A 66 -12.64 16.39 7.34
CA TYR A 66 -11.53 16.79 6.47
C TYR A 66 -11.72 16.40 5.01
N LEU A 67 -12.85 15.77 4.67
CA LEU A 67 -13.15 15.36 3.30
C LEU A 67 -13.31 16.58 2.40
N PHE A 68 -12.77 16.51 1.18
CA PHE A 68 -12.76 17.59 0.18
C PHE A 68 -12.03 18.88 0.55
N LEU A 69 -11.58 19.03 1.79
CA LEU A 69 -10.78 20.19 2.18
C LEU A 69 -9.37 20.02 1.63
N THR A 70 -8.85 21.08 1.00
CA THR A 70 -7.51 21.07 0.41
C THR A 70 -6.77 22.34 0.78
N THR A 71 -5.44 22.31 0.72
CA THR A 71 -4.58 23.48 0.89
C THR A 71 -4.83 24.22 2.21
N VAL A 72 -5.13 25.52 2.17
CA VAL A 72 -5.34 26.37 3.35
C VAL A 72 -6.57 25.97 4.15
N ASP A 73 -7.66 25.53 3.50
CA ASP A 73 -8.88 25.10 4.18
C ASP A 73 -8.66 23.80 4.96
N ALA A 74 -7.87 22.88 4.39
CA ALA A 74 -7.48 21.65 5.08
C ALA A 74 -6.61 21.96 6.31
N GLN A 75 -5.69 22.91 6.18
CA GLN A 75 -4.83 23.30 7.30
C GLN A 75 -5.63 23.98 8.40
N ALA A 76 -6.53 24.91 8.05
CA ALA A 76 -7.40 25.58 9.02
C ALA A 76 -8.28 24.57 9.79
N ALA A 77 -8.88 23.60 9.09
CA ALA A 77 -9.66 22.55 9.74
C ALA A 77 -8.83 21.66 10.68
N LEU A 78 -7.56 21.40 10.32
CA LEU A 78 -6.65 20.62 11.16
C LEU A 78 -6.15 21.40 12.38
N ASP A 79 -5.99 22.72 12.25
CA ASP A 79 -5.61 23.61 13.36
C ASP A 79 -6.77 23.76 14.37
N GLU A 80 -8.01 23.85 13.89
CA GLU A 80 -9.22 23.90 14.73
C GLU A 80 -9.54 22.55 15.37
N ASN A 81 -9.35 21.45 14.62
CA ASN A 81 -9.61 20.10 15.06
C ASN A 81 -8.41 19.21 14.72
N PRO A 82 -7.48 18.97 15.66
CA PRO A 82 -6.34 18.10 15.40
C PRO A 82 -6.77 16.64 15.21
N LEU A 83 -6.38 16.05 14.07
CA LEU A 83 -6.63 14.63 13.79
C LEU A 83 -5.49 13.75 14.28
N THR A 84 -5.80 12.77 15.13
CA THR A 84 -4.89 11.68 15.51
C THR A 84 -5.60 10.34 15.40
N ILE A 85 -4.91 9.32 14.90
CA ILE A 85 -5.35 7.92 14.80
C ILE A 85 -4.37 6.99 15.50
N SER A 86 -4.79 5.78 15.86
CA SER A 86 -3.85 4.77 16.37
C SER A 86 -3.05 4.10 15.23
N PRO A 87 -1.92 3.44 15.53
CA PRO A 87 -1.21 2.62 14.54
C PRO A 87 -2.10 1.52 13.92
N ASP A 88 -2.98 0.91 14.71
CA ASP A 88 -3.93 -0.09 14.21
C ASP A 88 -4.97 0.53 13.27
N GLU A 89 -5.44 1.74 13.56
CA GLU A 89 -6.34 2.47 12.66
C GLU A 89 -5.66 2.85 11.35
N ALA A 90 -4.39 3.26 11.40
CA ALA A 90 -3.60 3.52 10.20
C ALA A 90 -3.49 2.25 9.33
N ARG A 91 -3.23 1.11 9.96
CA ARG A 91 -3.20 -0.19 9.28
C ARG A 91 -4.56 -0.56 8.67
N LEU A 92 -5.67 -0.36 9.40
CA LEU A 92 -7.01 -0.60 8.87
C LEU A 92 -7.32 0.27 7.64
N ILE A 93 -6.92 1.55 7.67
CA ILE A 93 -7.06 2.46 6.53
C ILE A 93 -6.24 1.95 5.35
N ASP A 94 -4.97 1.62 5.57
CA ASP A 94 -4.07 1.16 4.50
C ASP A 94 -4.56 -0.14 3.87
N GLU A 95 -4.97 -1.12 4.68
CA GLU A 95 -5.53 -2.40 4.23
C GLU A 95 -6.79 -2.18 3.39
N ALA A 96 -7.76 -1.39 3.91
CA ALA A 96 -9.02 -1.16 3.22
C ALA A 96 -8.84 -0.37 1.93
N PHE A 97 -8.00 0.65 1.95
CA PHE A 97 -7.75 1.52 0.80
C PHE A 97 -7.03 0.78 -0.33
N LYS A 98 -6.09 -0.11 0.02
CA LYS A 98 -5.31 -0.89 -0.95
C LYS A 98 -6.03 -2.17 -1.42
N ALA A 99 -7.11 -2.60 -0.76
CA ALA A 99 -7.81 -3.83 -1.06
C ALA A 99 -8.25 -3.98 -2.54
N PRO A 100 -8.86 -2.96 -3.20
CA PRO A 100 -9.26 -3.09 -4.61
C PRO A 100 -8.07 -3.36 -5.54
N PHE A 101 -6.92 -2.74 -5.25
CA PHE A 101 -5.70 -2.96 -6.02
C PHE A 101 -5.17 -4.39 -5.82
N ILE A 102 -5.16 -4.89 -4.58
CA ILE A 102 -4.76 -6.27 -4.28
C ILE A 102 -5.70 -7.29 -4.94
N GLU A 103 -7.02 -7.04 -4.94
CA GLU A 103 -7.97 -7.92 -5.63
C GLU A 103 -7.69 -8.00 -7.13
N GLN A 104 -7.35 -6.88 -7.77
CA GLN A 104 -6.98 -6.88 -9.18
C GLN A 104 -5.65 -7.61 -9.43
N LEU A 105 -4.65 -7.39 -8.57
CA LEU A 105 -3.38 -8.10 -8.62
C LEU A 105 -3.57 -9.62 -8.47
N ALA A 106 -4.36 -10.05 -7.49
CA ALA A 106 -4.66 -11.46 -7.23
C ALA A 106 -5.35 -12.12 -8.42
N LYS A 107 -6.31 -11.44 -9.07
CA LYS A 107 -6.97 -11.94 -10.29
C LYS A 107 -5.98 -12.12 -11.44
N LYS A 108 -5.09 -11.13 -11.68
CA LYS A 108 -4.05 -11.23 -12.71
C LYS A 108 -3.07 -12.35 -12.42
N TYR A 109 -2.66 -12.50 -11.15
CA TYR A 109 -1.79 -13.58 -10.72
C TYR A 109 -2.41 -14.96 -10.97
N ALA A 110 -3.68 -15.15 -10.57
CA ALA A 110 -4.39 -16.40 -10.76
C ALA A 110 -4.56 -16.74 -12.25
N ALA A 111 -4.90 -15.75 -13.07
CA ALA A 111 -5.03 -15.95 -14.53
C ALA A 111 -3.70 -16.34 -15.19
N ALA A 112 -2.57 -15.78 -14.73
CA ALA A 112 -1.26 -16.04 -15.33
C ALA A 112 -0.57 -17.31 -14.81
N SER A 113 -0.78 -17.67 -13.55
CA SER A 113 -0.10 -18.80 -12.87
C SER A 113 -0.95 -20.05 -12.73
N GLY A 114 -2.28 -19.94 -12.83
CA GLY A 114 -3.22 -21.00 -12.45
C GLY A 114 -3.32 -21.23 -10.94
N ARG A 115 -2.72 -20.36 -10.10
CA ARG A 115 -2.65 -20.51 -8.64
C ARG A 115 -3.38 -19.36 -7.93
N ASP A 116 -4.05 -19.65 -6.83
CA ASP A 116 -4.64 -18.59 -6.00
C ASP A 116 -3.54 -17.80 -5.29
N PHE A 117 -3.53 -16.48 -5.48
CA PHE A 117 -2.58 -15.58 -4.85
C PHE A 117 -2.63 -15.64 -3.32
N ALA A 118 -3.81 -15.88 -2.74
CA ALA A 118 -3.98 -15.99 -1.29
C ALA A 118 -3.29 -17.23 -0.69
N GLN A 119 -2.94 -18.23 -1.51
CA GLN A 119 -2.24 -19.45 -1.09
C GLN A 119 -0.72 -19.31 -1.14
N LEU A 120 -0.20 -18.18 -1.64
CA LEU A 120 1.24 -17.93 -1.60
C LEU A 120 1.71 -17.70 -0.16
N PRO A 121 2.97 -18.00 0.16
CA PRO A 121 3.55 -17.60 1.44
C PRO A 121 3.44 -16.09 1.67
N ALA A 122 3.21 -15.67 2.92
CA ALA A 122 3.06 -14.26 3.29
C ALA A 122 4.22 -13.36 2.78
N PRO A 123 5.51 -13.79 2.82
CA PRO A 123 6.60 -13.01 2.23
C PRO A 123 6.45 -12.80 0.73
N ALA A 124 5.99 -13.81 -0.02
CA ALA A 124 5.76 -13.70 -1.46
C ALA A 124 4.58 -12.75 -1.77
N GLN A 125 3.46 -12.89 -1.05
CA GLN A 125 2.32 -11.97 -1.22
C GLN A 125 2.75 -10.52 -1.00
N THR A 126 3.50 -10.27 0.08
CA THR A 126 3.99 -8.93 0.46
C THR A 126 4.93 -8.35 -0.60
N VAL A 127 5.90 -9.14 -1.08
CA VAL A 127 6.89 -8.67 -2.06
C VAL A 127 6.25 -8.40 -3.42
N ILE A 128 5.37 -9.28 -3.89
CA ILE A 128 4.64 -9.07 -5.15
C ILE A 128 3.76 -7.82 -5.07
N ALA A 129 3.03 -7.65 -3.96
CA ALA A 129 2.21 -6.46 -3.73
C ALA A 129 3.05 -5.17 -3.67
N SER A 130 4.18 -5.19 -2.97
CA SER A 130 5.08 -4.03 -2.84
C SER A 130 5.63 -3.56 -4.20
N VAL A 131 6.07 -4.50 -5.06
CA VAL A 131 6.51 -4.15 -6.43
C VAL A 131 5.33 -3.63 -7.26
N ALA A 132 4.15 -4.25 -7.12
CA ALA A 132 2.95 -3.84 -7.85
C ALA A 132 2.49 -2.43 -7.46
N PHE A 133 2.56 -2.02 -6.19
CA PHE A 133 2.23 -0.64 -5.81
C PHE A 133 3.13 0.40 -6.47
N GLN A 134 4.39 0.05 -6.73
CA GLN A 134 5.36 0.95 -7.35
C GLN A 134 5.24 0.99 -8.89
N TYR A 135 4.91 -0.14 -9.51
CA TYR A 135 4.95 -0.28 -10.97
C TYR A 135 3.58 -0.48 -11.63
N GLY A 136 2.53 -0.72 -10.85
CA GLY A 136 1.21 -1.09 -11.34
C GLY A 136 1.22 -2.49 -11.97
N ASP A 137 1.03 -2.53 -13.29
CA ASP A 137 0.92 -3.78 -14.03
C ASP A 137 2.28 -4.49 -14.20
N LEU A 138 2.54 -5.48 -13.36
CA LEU A 138 3.83 -6.18 -13.33
C LEU A 138 4.17 -6.90 -14.64
N ALA A 139 3.17 -7.42 -15.35
CA ALA A 139 3.38 -8.16 -16.60
C ALA A 139 4.02 -7.28 -17.68
N SER A 140 3.58 -6.02 -17.81
CA SER A 140 4.13 -5.07 -18.78
C SER A 140 5.32 -4.29 -18.24
N ARG A 141 5.31 -3.91 -16.96
CA ARG A 141 6.30 -2.98 -16.39
C ARG A 141 7.53 -3.69 -15.83
N THR A 142 7.40 -4.93 -15.38
CA THR A 142 8.48 -5.72 -14.78
C THR A 142 8.42 -7.19 -15.25
N PRO A 143 8.44 -7.47 -16.57
CA PRO A 143 8.11 -8.77 -17.14
C PRO A 143 9.01 -9.91 -16.63
N ASN A 144 10.29 -9.63 -16.38
CA ASN A 144 11.22 -10.61 -15.81
C ASN A 144 10.80 -11.05 -14.41
N PHE A 145 10.49 -10.09 -13.54
CA PHE A 145 10.05 -10.35 -12.18
C PHE A 145 8.70 -11.06 -12.18
N TRP A 146 7.76 -10.60 -13.02
CA TRP A 146 6.44 -11.21 -13.13
C TRP A 146 6.53 -12.68 -13.51
N ARG A 147 7.30 -13.03 -14.54
CA ARG A 147 7.49 -14.42 -14.96
C ARG A 147 8.04 -15.31 -13.85
N GLN A 148 8.98 -14.80 -13.05
CA GLN A 148 9.60 -15.56 -11.97
C GLN A 148 8.60 -15.83 -10.85
N VAL A 149 7.82 -14.82 -10.44
CA VAL A 149 6.87 -15.00 -9.34
C VAL A 149 5.67 -15.86 -9.71
N ILE A 150 5.16 -15.80 -10.96
CA ILE A 150 4.06 -16.70 -11.39
C ILE A 150 4.50 -18.16 -11.54
N ALA A 151 5.80 -18.39 -11.79
CA ALA A 151 6.39 -19.72 -11.80
C ALA A 151 6.77 -20.22 -10.39
N CYS A 152 6.58 -19.38 -9.35
CA CYS A 152 7.09 -19.61 -8.00
C CYS A 152 8.61 -19.84 -7.94
N ASP A 153 9.36 -19.30 -8.92
CA ASP A 153 10.83 -19.37 -8.94
C ASP A 153 11.41 -18.27 -8.05
N TRP A 154 11.34 -18.54 -6.73
CA TRP A 154 11.76 -17.57 -5.72
C TRP A 154 13.25 -17.26 -5.79
N ALA A 155 14.08 -18.22 -6.20
CA ALA A 155 15.52 -18.02 -6.31
C ALA A 155 15.82 -16.98 -7.40
N GLN A 156 15.22 -17.13 -8.59
CA GLN A 156 15.39 -16.18 -9.67
C GLN A 156 14.71 -14.84 -9.38
N ALA A 157 13.55 -14.84 -8.70
CA ALA A 157 12.89 -13.62 -8.26
C ALA A 157 13.77 -12.81 -7.28
N VAL A 158 14.42 -13.48 -6.32
CA VAL A 158 15.37 -12.85 -5.39
C VAL A 158 16.59 -12.30 -6.14
N ALA A 159 17.20 -13.08 -7.02
CA ALA A 159 18.35 -12.64 -7.81
C ALA A 159 18.02 -11.40 -8.67
N ASN A 160 16.83 -11.39 -9.27
CA ASN A 160 16.32 -10.27 -10.03
C ASN A 160 16.05 -9.05 -9.14
N LEU A 161 15.42 -9.20 -7.96
CA LEU A 161 15.24 -8.10 -7.02
C LEU A 161 16.56 -7.46 -6.60
N ARG A 162 17.63 -8.24 -6.40
CA ARG A 162 18.97 -7.70 -6.10
C ARG A 162 19.57 -6.88 -7.24
N ASN A 163 19.19 -7.19 -8.49
CA ASN A 163 19.73 -6.60 -9.70
C ASN A 163 18.63 -5.99 -10.58
N PHE A 164 17.62 -5.37 -9.96
CA PHE A 164 16.37 -5.00 -10.64
C PHE A 164 16.53 -3.90 -11.70
N GLY A 165 17.60 -3.10 -11.59
CA GLY A 165 17.92 -2.03 -12.55
C GLY A 165 17.18 -0.71 -12.33
N ASP A 166 16.37 -0.59 -11.27
CA ASP A 166 15.71 0.65 -10.89
C ASP A 166 16.58 1.52 -9.96
N ILE A 167 16.10 2.74 -9.68
CA ILE A 167 16.75 3.66 -8.74
C ILE A 167 16.48 3.29 -7.27
N TYR A 168 15.58 2.35 -6.99
CA TYR A 168 15.08 2.03 -5.66
C TYR A 168 15.82 0.83 -5.04
N LYS A 169 17.14 0.76 -5.27
CA LYS A 169 18.00 -0.38 -4.88
C LYS A 169 17.81 -0.83 -3.43
N SER A 170 17.72 0.11 -2.49
CA SER A 170 17.50 -0.20 -1.06
C SER A 170 16.14 -0.88 -0.80
N ARG A 171 15.07 -0.41 -1.45
CA ARG A 171 13.74 -1.02 -1.37
C ARG A 171 13.79 -2.44 -1.94
N ARG A 172 14.28 -2.60 -3.17
CA ARG A 172 14.41 -3.90 -3.84
C ARG A 172 15.22 -4.91 -3.02
N GLY A 173 16.31 -4.45 -2.39
CA GLY A 173 17.14 -5.26 -1.50
C GLY A 173 16.34 -5.81 -0.32
N LYS A 174 15.53 -4.99 0.36
CA LYS A 174 14.69 -5.42 1.48
C LYS A 174 13.59 -6.39 1.05
N GLU A 175 13.02 -6.22 -0.13
CA GLU A 175 12.07 -7.20 -0.68
C GLU A 175 12.76 -8.52 -1.03
N ALA A 176 13.99 -8.48 -1.54
CA ALA A 176 14.78 -9.67 -1.76
C ALA A 176 15.11 -10.37 -0.44
N ASP A 177 15.46 -9.64 0.62
CA ASP A 177 15.70 -10.18 1.96
C ASP A 177 14.44 -10.91 2.48
N LEU A 178 13.28 -10.27 2.38
CA LEU A 178 12.01 -10.84 2.82
C LEU A 178 11.66 -12.11 2.02
N LEU A 179 11.78 -12.07 0.68
CA LEU A 179 11.49 -13.21 -0.17
C LEU A 179 12.48 -14.37 0.01
N SER A 180 13.74 -14.08 0.37
CA SER A 180 14.78 -15.10 0.61
C SER A 180 14.41 -16.07 1.75
N SER A 181 13.49 -15.68 2.64
CA SER A 181 12.92 -16.58 3.64
C SER A 181 12.25 -17.83 3.05
N GLN A 182 11.85 -17.78 1.78
CA GLN A 182 11.25 -18.88 1.03
C GLN A 182 12.26 -19.80 0.34
N LEU A 183 13.55 -19.47 0.40
CA LEU A 183 14.65 -20.28 -0.15
C LEU A 183 15.21 -21.27 0.88
N LYS A 184 14.62 -21.36 2.06
CA LYS A 184 15.08 -22.28 3.10
C LYS A 184 14.91 -23.73 2.59
N PRO A 185 15.92 -24.59 2.84
CA PRO A 185 15.97 -25.96 2.34
C PRO A 185 14.81 -26.82 2.84
#